data_AF-A0A7W8JLK5-F1
#
_entry.id   AF-A0A7W8JLK5-F1
#
_cell.length_a   1.000
_cell.length_b   1.000
_cell.length_c   1.000
_cell.angle_alpha   90.00
_cell.angle_beta   90.00
_cell.angle_gamma   90.00
#
_symmetry.space_group_name_H-M   'P 1'
#
loop_
_entity.id
_entity.type
_entity.pdbx_description
1 polymer ?
#
loop_
_entity_poly.entity_id
_entity_poly.type
_entity_poly.pdbx_seq_one_letter_code
_entity_poly.pdbx_strand_id
1 'polypeptide(L)'
;MLKFWKKKPAETPSEPPATPADSPTLESSPHATQVDAAPPVEPSASIESPRPPDIARDTDNAAVEEPPTKRSWRDRLSGNAFSRGLTSLFVRHPKLDDDLLDELETTLITADVGIEASTELVENLRKRMHKREFADAPALLRALRASLLAMLRPIEKPLDISGRKPFVVLTVGINGAGKTTTIGKLARRWSDEKRAVILAAGDTFRAAAVNQLKTWGERNQVPVISQGQDADSASVIFDALQAARSRGADVLIADTAGRLHTQGGLMDELGKIARVLKKIDADAPHEVLMVIDGTTGQNAVNQVRQFRQIVGVTGLVVTKLDGTAKGGVIFALAREFGLPIRFVGLGETATDLRTFDAEVFVDGLLPANLGSDRGHD
;
A
#
# COMPACT_ATOMS: atom_id res chain seq x y z
N MET A 1 -71.81 7.00 -21.31
CA MET A 1 -72.20 5.93 -20.35
C MET A 1 -71.50 6.25 -19.03
N LEU A 2 -72.17 6.73 -17.98
CA LEU A 2 -73.19 6.12 -17.10
C LEU A 2 -72.65 5.11 -16.06
N LYS A 3 -72.66 5.58 -14.80
CA LYS A 3 -72.96 4.89 -13.52
C LYS A 3 -71.90 4.00 -12.83
N PHE A 4 -71.58 4.44 -11.61
CA PHE A 4 -70.90 3.78 -10.49
C PHE A 4 -71.60 2.51 -9.97
N TRP A 5 -70.87 1.59 -9.32
CA TRP A 5 -70.96 1.41 -7.83
C TRP A 5 -69.76 0.62 -7.23
N LYS A 6 -69.85 0.14 -5.98
CA LYS A 6 -68.72 -0.33 -5.12
C LYS A 6 -69.22 -1.21 -3.93
N LYS A 7 -68.36 -2.07 -3.33
CA LYS A 7 -68.55 -2.95 -2.11
C LYS A 7 -69.43 -4.22 -2.29
N LYS A 8 -69.32 -5.32 -1.53
CA LYS A 8 -68.26 -6.01 -0.70
C LYS A 8 -68.72 -7.53 -0.51
N PRO A 9 -68.43 -8.38 0.53
CA PRO A 9 -68.16 -9.82 0.30
C PRO A 9 -68.98 -10.85 1.17
N ALA A 10 -68.64 -12.13 1.04
CA ALA A 10 -68.95 -13.31 1.89
C ALA A 10 -68.05 -14.50 1.43
N GLU A 11 -68.01 -15.70 2.03
CA GLU A 11 -67.68 -16.15 3.41
C GLU A 11 -67.36 -17.68 3.33
N THR A 12 -66.68 -18.29 4.32
CA THR A 12 -66.37 -19.75 4.45
C THR A 12 -67.36 -20.46 5.41
N PRO A 13 -67.26 -21.76 5.85
CA PRO A 13 -66.27 -22.86 5.64
C PRO A 13 -66.85 -24.30 5.41
N SER A 14 -66.00 -25.35 5.30
CA SER A 14 -66.18 -26.70 5.93
C SER A 14 -65.01 -27.70 5.67
N GLU A 15 -64.88 -28.74 6.53
CA GLU A 15 -63.89 -29.86 6.54
C GLU A 15 -64.46 -31.03 7.41
N PRO A 16 -63.90 -32.27 7.50
CA PRO A 16 -62.90 -32.96 6.67
C PRO A 16 -63.52 -34.22 5.98
N PRO A 17 -63.40 -35.54 6.33
CA PRO A 17 -62.51 -36.36 7.20
C PRO A 17 -61.87 -37.65 6.60
N ALA A 18 -60.62 -37.95 7.00
CA ALA A 18 -60.01 -39.29 7.25
C ALA A 18 -59.77 -40.36 6.13
N THR A 19 -58.81 -41.27 6.41
CA THR A 19 -58.27 -42.38 5.59
C THR A 19 -58.82 -43.78 5.97
N PRO A 20 -58.55 -44.82 5.15
CA PRO A 20 -57.52 -45.80 5.54
C PRO A 20 -56.60 -46.22 4.37
N ALA A 21 -55.71 -47.20 4.60
CA ALA A 21 -54.67 -47.68 3.66
C ALA A 21 -54.77 -49.20 3.40
N ASP A 22 -54.07 -49.70 2.37
CA ASP A 22 -53.64 -51.11 2.29
C ASP A 22 -52.41 -51.32 1.39
N SER A 23 -51.80 -52.51 1.40
CA SER A 23 -50.60 -52.88 0.62
C SER A 23 -50.55 -54.38 0.27
N PRO A 24 -50.00 -54.73 -0.91
CA PRO A 24 -49.34 -56.04 -1.06
C PRO A 24 -47.95 -55.96 -1.75
N THR A 25 -47.28 -57.12 -1.82
CA THR A 25 -45.83 -57.26 -2.07
C THR A 25 -45.52 -58.38 -3.08
N LEU A 26 -44.26 -58.49 -3.53
CA LEU A 26 -43.65 -59.56 -4.38
C LEU A 26 -43.90 -59.38 -5.91
N GLU A 27 -43.11 -59.95 -6.84
CA GLU A 27 -42.14 -61.05 -6.73
C GLU A 27 -41.01 -61.06 -7.80
N SER A 28 -39.80 -61.54 -7.42
CA SER A 28 -38.75 -62.19 -8.26
C SER A 28 -37.92 -61.44 -9.35
N SER A 29 -36.73 -62.01 -9.59
CA SER A 29 -35.62 -61.58 -10.48
C SER A 29 -35.47 -62.61 -11.67
N PRO A 30 -34.32 -62.84 -12.36
CA PRO A 30 -33.06 -62.08 -12.52
C PRO A 30 -32.50 -61.99 -13.98
N HIS A 31 -31.46 -61.16 -14.20
CA HIS A 31 -30.22 -61.54 -14.91
C HIS A 31 -29.10 -60.49 -14.72
N ALA A 32 -27.84 -60.83 -15.03
CA ALA A 32 -26.67 -59.98 -14.78
C ALA A 32 -25.60 -60.09 -15.87
N THR A 33 -24.90 -58.99 -16.18
CA THR A 33 -23.71 -58.97 -17.04
C THR A 33 -22.66 -57.97 -16.54
N GLN A 34 -21.51 -58.53 -16.12
CA GLN A 34 -20.13 -58.02 -16.12
C GLN A 34 -19.84 -56.50 -16.11
N VAL A 35 -19.20 -56.08 -15.00
CA VAL A 35 -17.88 -55.42 -14.91
C VAL A 35 -17.27 -54.85 -16.19
N ASP A 36 -16.84 -53.58 -16.11
CA ASP A 36 -15.64 -53.10 -16.81
C ASP A 36 -14.76 -52.30 -15.80
N ALA A 37 -13.45 -52.20 -16.05
CA ALA A 37 -12.45 -51.85 -15.03
C ALA A 37 -11.90 -50.41 -15.14
N ALA A 38 -11.78 -49.72 -14.00
CA ALA A 38 -11.07 -48.44 -13.92
C ALA A 38 -9.54 -48.65 -14.01
N PRO A 39 -8.80 -47.81 -14.75
CA PRO A 39 -7.35 -47.95 -14.91
C PRO A 39 -6.58 -47.59 -13.60
N PRO A 40 -5.37 -48.16 -13.38
CA PRO A 40 -4.59 -47.90 -12.18
C PRO A 40 -4.07 -46.47 -12.10
N VAL A 41 -3.99 -45.93 -10.88
CA VAL A 41 -3.31 -44.65 -10.61
C VAL A 41 -1.83 -44.92 -10.34
N GLU A 42 -0.94 -44.35 -11.14
CA GLU A 42 0.52 -44.45 -10.93
C GLU A 42 0.97 -43.68 -9.66
N PRO A 43 2.00 -44.17 -8.94
CA PRO A 43 2.51 -43.51 -7.74
C PRO A 43 3.23 -42.21 -8.10
N SER A 44 2.55 -41.06 -7.95
CA SER A 44 3.14 -39.74 -8.16
C SER A 44 4.31 -39.50 -7.21
N ALA A 45 5.43 -39.01 -7.74
CA ALA A 45 6.70 -38.91 -7.03
C ALA A 45 6.69 -37.86 -5.91
N SER A 46 7.49 -38.11 -4.87
CA SER A 46 7.69 -37.22 -3.72
C SER A 46 8.25 -35.86 -4.16
N ILE A 47 7.40 -34.83 -4.21
CA ILE A 47 7.85 -33.45 -4.45
C ILE A 47 8.48 -32.92 -3.16
N GLU A 48 9.81 -32.88 -3.13
CA GLU A 48 10.57 -32.29 -2.02
C GLU A 48 10.30 -30.78 -1.92
N SER A 49 9.81 -30.33 -0.76
CA SER A 49 9.49 -28.92 -0.55
C SER A 49 10.75 -28.06 -0.51
N PRO A 50 10.84 -26.96 -1.29
CA PRO A 50 12.03 -26.11 -1.29
C PRO A 50 12.22 -25.46 0.09
N ARG A 51 13.41 -25.64 0.67
CA ARG A 51 13.80 -24.95 1.91
C ARG A 51 13.79 -23.43 1.68
N PRO A 52 13.38 -22.61 2.67
CA PRO A 52 13.63 -21.19 2.61
C PRO A 52 15.16 -20.93 2.56
N PRO A 53 15.61 -19.85 1.91
CA PRO A 53 17.04 -19.52 1.87
C PRO A 53 17.56 -19.27 3.29
N ASP A 54 18.71 -19.87 3.62
CA ASP A 54 19.41 -19.59 4.87
C ASP A 54 19.77 -18.10 4.94
N ILE A 55 19.23 -17.41 5.94
CA ILE A 55 19.77 -16.11 6.36
C ILE A 55 21.08 -16.44 7.07
N ALA A 56 22.20 -16.21 6.37
CA ALA A 56 23.52 -16.58 6.84
C ALA A 56 23.77 -16.07 8.27
N ARG A 57 24.31 -16.95 9.12
CA ARG A 57 24.76 -16.57 10.45
C ARG A 57 26.09 -15.83 10.30
N ASP A 58 26.06 -14.50 10.33
CA ASP A 58 27.28 -13.73 10.57
C ASP A 58 27.81 -14.10 11.96
N THR A 59 28.96 -14.79 11.95
CA THR A 59 29.77 -15.08 13.14
C THR A 59 30.90 -14.06 13.23
N ASP A 60 31.30 -13.71 14.45
CA ASP A 60 32.19 -12.59 14.76
C ASP A 60 33.40 -12.44 13.80
N ASN A 61 33.51 -11.26 13.19
CA ASN A 61 34.79 -10.75 12.75
C ASN A 61 34.86 -9.24 13.02
N ALA A 62 35.56 -8.87 14.10
CA ALA A 62 35.63 -7.50 14.62
C ALA A 62 36.60 -6.62 13.81
N ALA A 63 36.30 -6.41 12.52
CA ALA A 63 36.88 -5.35 11.72
C ALA A 63 36.14 -4.04 12.00
N VAL A 64 36.87 -2.94 12.21
CA VAL A 64 36.27 -1.61 12.40
C VAL A 64 35.87 -1.05 11.03
N GLU A 65 34.63 -1.28 10.62
CA GLU A 65 34.06 -0.53 9.49
C GLU A 65 33.97 0.95 9.84
N GLU A 66 34.59 1.80 9.01
CA GLU A 66 34.34 3.24 9.04
C GLU A 66 32.86 3.50 8.72
N PRO A 67 32.20 4.46 9.41
CA PRO A 67 30.76 4.66 9.27
C PRO A 67 30.42 5.01 7.81
N PRO A 68 29.58 4.20 7.11
CA PRO A 68 29.33 4.38 5.69
C PRO A 68 28.81 5.80 5.42
N THR A 69 29.49 6.50 4.51
CA THR A 69 29.19 7.91 4.22
C THR A 69 27.71 8.04 3.86
N LYS A 70 27.02 8.93 4.58
CA LYS A 70 25.56 9.12 4.48
C LYS A 70 25.20 9.72 3.12
N ARG A 71 25.17 8.88 2.07
CA ARG A 71 24.66 9.23 0.75
C ARG A 71 23.34 9.95 0.93
N SER A 72 23.27 11.15 0.39
CA SER A 72 22.05 11.95 0.44
C SER A 72 20.94 11.16 -0.24
N TRP A 73 19.71 11.41 0.18
CA TRP A 73 18.57 10.78 -0.46
C TRP A 73 18.32 11.34 -1.88
N ARG A 74 18.89 12.51 -2.20
CA ARG A 74 19.15 12.96 -3.59
C ARG A 74 19.90 11.88 -4.37
N ASP A 75 21.07 11.48 -3.90
CA ASP A 75 22.00 10.55 -4.57
C ASP A 75 21.37 9.16 -4.85
N ARG A 76 20.41 8.73 -4.02
CA ARG A 76 19.67 7.46 -4.19
C ARG A 76 18.52 7.57 -5.19
N LEU A 77 17.97 8.77 -5.41
CA LEU A 77 16.95 9.03 -6.42
C LEU A 77 17.57 9.40 -7.78
N SER A 78 18.65 10.18 -7.80
CA SER A 78 19.23 10.75 -9.03
C SER A 78 19.82 9.71 -9.99
N GLY A 79 20.12 8.49 -9.52
CA GLY A 79 20.53 7.35 -10.36
C GLY A 79 19.36 6.65 -11.09
N ASN A 80 18.11 6.96 -10.76
CA ASN A 80 16.95 6.27 -11.32
C ASN A 80 16.78 6.55 -12.83
N ALA A 81 15.96 5.74 -13.51
CA ALA A 81 15.84 5.83 -14.97
C ALA A 81 15.11 7.11 -15.45
N PHE A 82 14.24 7.70 -14.62
CA PHE A 82 13.52 8.93 -14.95
C PHE A 82 14.44 10.17 -14.92
N SER A 83 15.27 10.29 -13.87
CA SER A 83 16.34 11.28 -13.78
C SER A 83 17.28 11.22 -15.00
N ARG A 84 17.69 10.00 -15.39
CA ARG A 84 18.51 9.78 -16.59
C ARG A 84 17.77 10.13 -17.89
N GLY A 85 16.47 9.82 -17.98
CA GLY A 85 15.62 10.20 -19.11
C GLY A 85 15.56 11.72 -19.30
N LEU A 86 15.17 12.46 -18.26
CA LEU A 86 15.15 13.93 -18.27
C LEU A 86 16.54 14.54 -18.53
N THR A 87 17.61 13.95 -17.96
CA THR A 87 18.98 14.42 -18.24
C THR A 87 19.35 14.25 -19.71
N SER A 88 19.00 13.12 -20.33
CA SER A 88 19.29 12.88 -21.76
C SER A 88 18.45 13.75 -22.70
N LEU A 89 17.21 14.07 -22.32
CA LEU A 89 16.29 14.95 -23.05
C LEU A 89 16.88 16.36 -23.23
N PHE A 90 17.23 17.02 -22.12
CA PHE A 90 17.77 18.38 -22.13
C PHE A 90 19.20 18.49 -22.70
N VAL A 91 19.90 17.37 -22.89
CA VAL A 91 21.19 17.32 -23.61
C VAL A 91 21.00 17.14 -25.12
N ARG A 92 19.95 16.42 -25.55
CA ARG A 92 19.62 16.22 -26.97
C ARG A 92 18.97 17.44 -27.62
N HIS A 93 18.20 18.21 -26.85
CA HIS A 93 17.42 19.36 -27.32
C HIS A 93 17.97 20.68 -26.73
N PRO A 94 18.93 21.34 -27.41
CA PRO A 94 19.51 22.62 -26.97
C PRO A 94 18.63 23.84 -27.30
N LYS A 95 17.46 23.64 -27.92
CA LYS A 95 16.50 24.68 -28.29
C LYS A 95 15.23 24.55 -27.44
N LEU A 96 14.46 25.63 -27.43
CA LEU A 96 13.11 25.66 -26.88
C LEU A 96 12.10 25.62 -28.04
N ASP A 97 11.60 24.42 -28.33
CA ASP A 97 10.63 24.12 -29.38
C ASP A 97 9.60 23.08 -28.87
N ASP A 98 8.57 22.82 -29.67
CA ASP A 98 7.48 21.91 -29.28
C ASP A 98 7.91 20.43 -29.29
N ASP A 99 8.92 20.06 -30.08
CA ASP A 99 9.51 18.71 -30.12
C ASP A 99 10.11 18.33 -28.76
N LEU A 100 10.83 19.25 -28.10
CA LEU A 100 11.31 19.11 -26.71
C LEU A 100 10.15 18.85 -25.74
N LEU A 101 8.98 19.48 -25.95
CA LEU A 101 7.82 19.36 -25.07
C LEU A 101 7.07 18.05 -25.27
N ASP A 102 6.93 17.56 -26.50
CA ASP A 102 6.32 16.26 -26.78
C ASP A 102 7.19 15.07 -26.31
N GLU A 103 8.53 15.19 -26.44
CA GLU A 103 9.44 14.23 -25.81
C GLU A 103 9.43 14.34 -24.26
N LEU A 104 9.22 15.53 -23.68
CA LEU A 104 9.03 15.71 -22.24
C LEU A 104 7.75 15.03 -21.76
N GLU A 105 6.62 15.22 -22.44
CA GLU A 105 5.35 14.55 -22.10
C GLU A 105 5.51 13.03 -22.16
N THR A 106 6.10 12.52 -23.24
CA THR A 106 6.42 11.10 -23.43
C THR A 106 7.28 10.55 -22.28
N THR A 107 8.28 11.32 -21.83
CA THR A 107 9.16 10.95 -20.71
C THR A 107 8.41 10.91 -19.37
N LEU A 108 7.52 11.88 -19.11
CA LEU A 108 6.69 11.93 -17.89
C LEU A 108 5.72 10.74 -17.85
N ILE A 109 5.01 10.47 -18.94
CA ILE A 109 4.05 9.35 -19.04
C ILE A 109 4.77 8.01 -18.85
N THR A 110 5.93 7.82 -19.47
CA THR A 110 6.75 6.59 -19.35
C THR A 110 7.21 6.32 -17.92
N ALA A 111 7.41 7.38 -17.13
CA ALA A 111 7.80 7.32 -15.72
C ALA A 111 6.63 7.16 -14.74
N ASP A 112 5.42 6.85 -15.21
CA ASP A 112 4.19 6.69 -14.41
C ASP A 112 3.67 7.98 -13.73
N VAL A 113 4.06 9.17 -14.20
CA VAL A 113 3.48 10.46 -13.75
C VAL A 113 1.96 10.51 -13.98
N GLY A 114 1.46 9.73 -14.94
CA GLY A 114 0.05 9.68 -15.36
C GLY A 114 -0.21 10.64 -16.52
N ILE A 115 -1.09 10.23 -17.44
CA ILE A 115 -1.34 10.96 -18.70
C ILE A 115 -1.78 12.39 -18.39
N GLU A 116 -2.91 12.56 -17.71
CA GLU A 116 -3.50 13.88 -17.44
C GLU A 116 -2.54 14.85 -16.72
N ALA A 117 -1.75 14.34 -15.77
CA ALA A 117 -0.78 15.14 -15.02
C ALA A 117 0.40 15.58 -15.90
N SER A 118 0.81 14.72 -16.83
CA SER A 118 1.87 15.02 -17.81
C SER A 118 1.37 16.05 -18.82
N THR A 119 0.20 15.81 -19.43
CA THR A 119 -0.42 16.71 -20.40
C THR A 119 -0.68 18.09 -19.81
N GLU A 120 -1.28 18.20 -18.63
CA GLU A 120 -1.57 19.50 -17.99
C GLU A 120 -0.28 20.30 -17.69
N LEU A 121 0.77 19.62 -17.22
CA LEU A 121 2.05 20.24 -16.92
C LEU A 121 2.75 20.71 -18.20
N VAL A 122 2.80 19.88 -19.24
CA VAL A 122 3.45 20.23 -20.52
C VAL A 122 2.67 21.31 -21.25
N GLU A 123 1.34 21.26 -21.25
CA GLU A 123 0.48 22.31 -21.81
C GLU A 123 0.60 23.65 -21.05
N ASN A 124 0.98 23.64 -19.78
CA ASN A 124 1.34 24.84 -19.03
C ASN A 124 2.69 25.40 -19.51
N LEU A 125 3.71 24.55 -19.64
CA LEU A 125 5.02 24.94 -20.16
C LEU A 125 4.95 25.45 -21.61
N ARG A 126 4.21 24.78 -22.50
CA ARG A 126 3.97 25.19 -23.91
C ARG A 126 3.40 26.60 -24.01
N LYS A 127 2.34 26.89 -23.25
CA LYS A 127 1.70 28.22 -23.21
C LYS A 127 2.62 29.33 -22.70
N ARG A 128 3.61 28.99 -21.87
CA ARG A 128 4.61 29.93 -21.33
C ARG A 128 5.81 30.09 -22.28
N MET A 129 6.20 29.01 -22.97
CA MET A 129 7.22 29.01 -24.01
C MET A 129 6.82 29.88 -25.21
N HIS A 130 5.59 29.73 -25.74
CA HIS A 130 5.10 30.56 -26.84
C HIS A 130 5.02 32.06 -26.48
N LYS A 131 4.75 32.39 -25.21
CA LYS A 131 4.82 33.76 -24.67
C LYS A 131 6.24 34.30 -24.49
N ARG A 132 7.27 33.48 -24.71
CA ARG A 132 8.69 33.77 -24.49
C ARG A 132 9.03 34.06 -23.01
N GLU A 133 8.36 33.37 -22.09
CA GLU A 133 8.67 33.45 -20.65
C GLU A 133 9.99 32.74 -20.26
N PHE A 134 10.59 31.97 -21.17
CA PHE A 134 11.84 31.24 -20.96
C PHE A 134 12.93 31.77 -21.89
N ALA A 135 14.08 32.13 -21.31
CA ALA A 135 15.26 32.56 -22.07
C ALA A 135 16.09 31.36 -22.58
N ASP A 136 16.10 30.26 -21.82
CA ASP A 136 16.98 29.11 -22.02
C ASP A 136 16.35 27.81 -21.47
N ALA A 137 16.95 26.66 -21.83
CA ALA A 137 16.54 25.35 -21.29
C ALA A 137 16.59 25.28 -19.74
N PRO A 138 17.61 25.85 -19.04
CA PRO A 138 17.58 26.02 -17.60
C PRO A 138 16.35 26.78 -17.05
N ALA A 139 15.83 27.81 -17.72
CA ALA A 139 14.59 28.49 -17.29
C ALA A 139 13.37 27.59 -17.41
N LEU A 140 13.25 26.81 -18.49
CA LEU A 140 12.18 25.82 -18.65
C LEU A 140 12.31 24.72 -17.58
N LEU A 141 13.53 24.24 -17.28
CA LEU A 141 13.78 23.25 -16.24
C LEU A 141 13.46 23.78 -14.83
N ARG A 142 13.78 25.05 -14.53
CA ARG A 142 13.35 25.72 -13.28
C ARG A 142 11.82 25.85 -13.20
N ALA A 143 11.15 26.10 -14.31
CA ALA A 143 9.68 26.13 -14.38
C ALA A 143 9.06 24.74 -14.20
N LEU A 144 9.64 23.69 -14.81
CA LEU A 144 9.29 22.29 -14.60
C LEU A 144 9.40 21.92 -13.11
N ARG A 145 10.52 22.25 -12.45
CA ARG A 145 10.71 22.07 -10.99
C ARG A 145 9.58 22.71 -10.20
N ALA A 146 9.25 23.97 -10.50
CA ALA A 146 8.18 24.69 -9.79
C ALA A 146 6.80 24.02 -9.96
N SER A 147 6.46 23.56 -11.18
CA SER A 147 5.20 22.84 -11.43
C SER A 147 5.14 21.48 -10.70
N LEU A 148 6.23 20.70 -10.72
CA LEU A 148 6.32 19.43 -9.98
C LEU A 148 6.17 19.64 -8.47
N LEU A 149 6.80 20.68 -7.90
CA LEU A 149 6.66 21.03 -6.49
C LEU A 149 5.26 21.51 -6.11
N ALA A 150 4.59 22.25 -7.00
CA ALA A 150 3.22 22.72 -6.77
C ALA A 150 2.22 21.56 -6.63
N MET A 151 2.42 20.44 -7.35
CA MET A 151 1.61 19.24 -7.21
C MET A 151 1.85 18.46 -5.90
N LEU A 152 3.07 18.53 -5.34
CA LEU A 152 3.46 17.70 -4.19
C LEU A 152 3.38 18.40 -2.83
N ARG A 153 3.62 19.71 -2.75
CA ARG A 153 3.48 20.47 -1.49
C ARG A 153 2.11 20.31 -0.78
N PRO A 154 0.96 20.18 -1.47
CA PRO A 154 -0.33 19.93 -0.80
C PRO A 154 -0.43 18.60 -0.03
N ILE A 155 0.39 17.60 -0.38
CA ILE A 155 0.43 16.27 0.24
C ILE A 155 1.67 16.04 1.13
N GLU A 156 2.60 17.00 1.19
CA GLU A 156 3.73 16.99 2.10
C GLU A 156 3.26 17.32 3.53
N LYS A 157 2.77 16.30 4.24
CA LYS A 157 2.22 16.41 5.59
C LYS A 157 2.75 15.27 6.46
N PRO A 158 3.84 15.50 7.24
CA PRO A 158 4.36 14.52 8.19
C PRO A 158 3.27 13.94 9.10
N LEU A 159 3.45 12.71 9.55
CA LEU A 159 2.54 12.07 10.49
C LEU A 159 2.81 12.61 11.90
N ASP A 160 1.92 13.46 12.41
CA ASP A 160 1.88 13.79 13.84
C ASP A 160 1.23 12.65 14.63
N ILE A 161 1.89 12.26 15.72
CA ILE A 161 1.45 11.23 16.67
C ILE A 161 1.14 11.82 18.06
N SER A 162 1.12 13.16 18.19
CA SER A 162 0.85 13.87 19.43
C SER A 162 -0.63 13.83 19.84
N GLY A 163 -0.91 14.26 21.08
CA GLY A 163 -2.28 14.42 21.60
C GLY A 163 -3.09 13.13 21.85
N ARG A 164 -2.61 11.96 21.40
CA ARG A 164 -3.26 10.65 21.56
C ARG A 164 -2.34 9.67 22.29
N LYS A 165 -2.91 8.79 23.12
CA LYS A 165 -2.14 7.79 23.87
C LYS A 165 -2.96 6.51 24.14
N PRO A 166 -2.73 5.41 23.41
CA PRO A 166 -1.84 5.30 22.25
C PRO A 166 -2.38 6.03 21.03
N PHE A 167 -1.51 6.62 20.21
CA PHE A 167 -1.80 6.85 18.80
C PHE A 167 -1.92 5.49 18.09
N VAL A 168 -2.85 5.33 17.14
CA VAL A 168 -3.17 4.01 16.55
C VAL A 168 -3.00 4.07 15.03
N VAL A 169 -2.00 3.34 14.52
CA VAL A 169 -1.70 3.21 13.09
C VAL A 169 -2.20 1.84 12.60
N LEU A 170 -3.16 1.84 11.68
CA LEU A 170 -3.59 0.63 10.97
C LEU A 170 -2.87 0.57 9.62
N THR A 171 -1.96 -0.39 9.44
CA THR A 171 -1.11 -0.48 8.24
C THR A 171 -1.75 -1.38 7.19
N VAL A 172 -2.18 -0.81 6.06
CA VAL A 172 -2.91 -1.53 5.00
C VAL A 172 -2.14 -1.54 3.68
N GLY A 173 -2.62 -2.30 2.69
CA GLY A 173 -1.99 -2.48 1.38
C GLY A 173 -1.67 -3.93 1.04
N ILE A 174 -1.21 -4.14 -0.19
CA ILE A 174 -1.08 -5.49 -0.78
C ILE A 174 0.12 -6.28 -0.23
N ASN A 175 0.11 -7.59 -0.48
CA ASN A 175 1.28 -8.45 -0.31
C ASN A 175 2.44 -7.95 -1.21
N GLY A 176 3.68 -8.05 -0.73
CA GLY A 176 4.87 -7.63 -1.48
C GLY A 176 5.20 -6.13 -1.44
N ALA A 177 4.25 -5.25 -1.08
CA ALA A 177 4.48 -3.80 -0.99
C ALA A 177 5.34 -3.34 0.21
N GLY A 178 5.65 -4.26 1.14
CA GLY A 178 6.57 -4.00 2.25
C GLY A 178 5.92 -3.52 3.56
N LYS A 179 4.66 -3.90 3.85
CA LYS A 179 3.94 -3.54 5.10
C LYS A 179 4.75 -3.86 6.36
N THR A 180 4.97 -5.14 6.64
CA THR A 180 5.68 -5.64 7.84
C THR A 180 7.08 -5.02 7.98
N THR A 181 7.79 -4.82 6.87
CA THR A 181 9.07 -4.10 6.82
C THR A 181 8.94 -2.63 7.20
N THR A 182 7.91 -1.93 6.70
CA THR A 182 7.62 -0.52 7.03
C THR A 182 7.26 -0.38 8.51
N ILE A 183 6.46 -1.30 9.05
CA ILE A 183 6.11 -1.36 10.48
C ILE A 183 7.38 -1.54 11.33
N GLY A 184 8.27 -2.46 10.95
CA GLY A 184 9.56 -2.67 11.62
C GLY A 184 10.45 -1.42 11.64
N LYS A 185 10.47 -0.64 10.54
CA LYS A 185 11.19 0.63 10.44
C LYS A 185 10.54 1.75 11.26
N LEU A 186 9.22 1.87 11.28
CA LEU A 186 8.48 2.81 12.12
C LEU A 186 8.65 2.50 13.61
N ALA A 187 8.58 1.22 14.00
CA ALA A 187 8.82 0.76 15.36
C ALA A 187 10.24 1.10 15.83
N ARG A 188 11.25 0.89 14.96
CA ARG A 188 12.63 1.30 15.23
C ARG A 188 12.73 2.81 15.44
N ARG A 189 12.19 3.59 14.50
CA ARG A 189 12.22 5.06 14.54
C ARG A 189 11.59 5.60 15.82
N TRP A 190 10.39 5.17 16.18
CA TRP A 190 9.71 5.67 17.37
C TRP A 190 10.35 5.18 18.68
N SER A 191 10.97 4.00 18.69
CA SER A 191 11.82 3.54 19.81
C SER A 191 13.11 4.37 19.97
N ASP A 192 13.74 4.77 18.86
CA ASP A 192 14.87 5.71 18.87
C ASP A 192 14.44 7.11 19.36
N GLU A 193 13.26 7.59 18.95
CA GLU A 193 12.57 8.79 19.47
C GLU A 193 11.99 8.61 20.91
N LYS A 194 12.33 7.51 21.61
CA LYS A 194 11.96 7.19 23.01
C LYS A 194 10.46 7.09 23.29
N ARG A 195 9.66 6.76 22.28
CA ARG A 195 8.24 6.42 22.43
C ARG A 195 8.07 4.96 22.86
N ALA A 196 7.10 4.71 23.75
CA ALA A 196 6.65 3.36 24.06
C ALA A 196 5.77 2.83 22.91
N VAL A 197 6.32 1.94 22.08
CA VAL A 197 5.62 1.32 20.94
C VAL A 197 5.08 -0.06 21.32
N ILE A 198 3.93 -0.47 20.75
CA ILE A 198 3.45 -1.86 20.70
C ILE A 198 3.11 -2.23 19.25
N LEU A 199 3.34 -3.49 18.86
CA LEU A 199 2.95 -4.04 17.56
C LEU A 199 1.80 -5.05 17.69
N ALA A 200 0.90 -5.09 16.70
CA ALA A 200 -0.16 -6.10 16.58
C ALA A 200 0.00 -6.93 15.29
N ALA A 201 0.06 -8.25 15.43
CA ALA A 201 0.27 -9.19 14.33
C ALA A 201 -1.05 -9.59 13.65
N GLY A 202 -1.69 -8.64 12.94
CA GLY A 202 -2.98 -8.83 12.25
C GLY A 202 -2.92 -9.42 10.84
N ASP A 203 -1.79 -9.95 10.38
CA ASP A 203 -1.71 -10.84 9.20
C ASP A 203 -1.69 -12.31 9.66
N THR A 204 -2.74 -12.70 10.39
CA THR A 204 -2.82 -14.00 11.11
C THR A 204 -2.83 -15.20 10.17
N PHE A 205 -3.35 -15.04 8.95
CA PHE A 205 -3.35 -16.05 7.89
C PHE A 205 -1.91 -16.39 7.40
N ARG A 206 -0.90 -15.58 7.75
CA ARG A 206 0.50 -15.79 7.34
C ARG A 206 1.39 -15.93 8.57
N ALA A 207 1.57 -17.16 9.07
CA ALA A 207 2.50 -17.45 10.16
C ALA A 207 3.92 -16.89 9.90
N ALA A 208 4.39 -16.89 8.65
CA ALA A 208 5.65 -16.25 8.27
C ALA A 208 5.66 -14.72 8.50
N ALA A 209 4.53 -14.02 8.30
CA ALA A 209 4.40 -12.60 8.58
C ALA A 209 4.33 -12.32 10.09
N VAL A 210 3.57 -13.14 10.84
CA VAL A 210 3.53 -13.09 12.30
C VAL A 210 4.94 -13.26 12.90
N ASN A 211 5.71 -14.23 12.41
CA ASN A 211 7.09 -14.47 12.85
C ASN A 211 8.03 -13.34 12.41
N GLN A 212 7.92 -12.85 11.17
CA GLN A 212 8.70 -11.69 10.70
C GLN A 212 8.45 -10.43 11.56
N LEU A 213 7.20 -10.19 11.98
CA LEU A 213 6.86 -9.08 12.86
C LEU A 213 7.41 -9.28 14.29
N LYS A 214 7.40 -10.52 14.81
CA LYS A 214 8.05 -10.86 16.10
C LYS A 214 9.55 -10.57 16.07
N THR A 215 10.27 -11.02 15.04
CA THR A 215 11.71 -10.73 14.86
C THR A 215 11.99 -9.23 14.75
N TRP A 216 11.12 -8.44 14.10
CA TRP A 216 11.20 -6.98 14.12
C TRP A 216 10.96 -6.37 15.51
N GLY A 217 10.02 -6.93 16.29
CA GLY A 217 9.80 -6.54 17.68
C GLY A 217 11.00 -6.82 18.57
N GLU A 218 11.50 -8.05 18.55
CA GLU A 218 12.70 -8.51 19.26
C GLU A 218 13.91 -7.63 18.95
N ARG A 219 14.21 -7.40 17.67
CA ARG A 219 15.31 -6.53 17.20
C ARG A 219 15.19 -5.07 17.68
N ASN A 220 13.98 -4.58 17.87
CA ASN A 220 13.69 -3.21 18.30
C ASN A 220 13.42 -3.08 19.81
N GLN A 221 13.41 -4.20 20.55
CA GLN A 221 12.94 -4.30 21.96
C GLN A 221 11.49 -3.81 22.15
N VAL A 222 10.65 -4.01 21.13
CA VAL A 222 9.23 -3.62 21.09
C VAL A 222 8.32 -4.85 21.25
N PRO A 223 7.37 -4.85 22.19
CA PRO A 223 6.47 -5.98 22.40
C PRO A 223 5.49 -6.17 21.22
N VAL A 224 5.29 -7.43 20.83
CA VAL A 224 4.37 -7.83 19.75
C VAL A 224 3.22 -8.65 20.33
N ILE A 225 1.99 -8.23 20.06
CA ILE A 225 0.76 -8.93 20.44
C ILE A 225 0.29 -9.80 19.27
N SER A 226 0.05 -11.08 19.55
CA SER A 226 -0.33 -12.10 18.56
C SER A 226 -1.04 -13.25 19.27
N GLN A 227 -2.10 -13.78 18.66
CA GLN A 227 -2.83 -14.97 19.13
C GLN A 227 -2.43 -16.26 18.37
N GLY A 228 -1.48 -16.19 17.42
CA GLY A 228 -1.07 -17.32 16.57
C GLY A 228 -1.48 -17.20 15.10
N GLN A 229 -1.43 -18.31 14.38
CA GLN A 229 -1.94 -18.42 13.00
C GLN A 229 -3.47 -18.58 13.02
N ASP A 230 -4.15 -18.11 11.97
CA ASP A 230 -5.60 -18.27 11.73
C ASP A 230 -6.54 -17.73 12.84
N ALA A 231 -5.98 -16.99 13.79
CA ALA A 231 -6.72 -16.19 14.76
C ALA A 231 -7.46 -15.03 14.08
N ASP A 232 -8.52 -14.53 14.72
CA ASP A 232 -9.27 -13.37 14.21
C ASP A 232 -8.44 -12.08 14.34
N SER A 233 -7.98 -11.52 13.21
CA SER A 233 -7.19 -10.29 13.13
C SER A 233 -7.81 -9.12 13.90
N ALA A 234 -9.15 -9.00 13.89
CA ALA A 234 -9.85 -7.97 14.64
C ALA A 234 -9.75 -8.17 16.17
N SER A 235 -9.74 -9.42 16.64
CA SER A 235 -9.54 -9.76 18.05
C SER A 235 -8.08 -9.56 18.48
N VAL A 236 -7.10 -9.92 17.65
CA VAL A 236 -5.67 -9.63 17.90
C VAL A 236 -5.43 -8.13 18.06
N ILE A 237 -6.04 -7.30 17.22
CA ILE A 237 -5.89 -5.83 17.25
C ILE A 237 -6.67 -5.21 18.43
N PHE A 238 -7.82 -5.78 18.82
CA PHE A 238 -8.54 -5.40 20.05
C PHE A 238 -7.67 -5.61 21.30
N ASP A 239 -7.12 -6.81 21.47
CA ASP A 239 -6.23 -7.14 22.58
C ASP A 239 -4.99 -6.25 22.60
N ALA A 240 -4.44 -5.93 21.43
CA ALA A 240 -3.28 -5.05 21.32
C ALA A 240 -3.59 -3.60 21.73
N LEU A 241 -4.78 -3.08 21.43
CA LEU A 241 -5.22 -1.75 21.89
C LEU A 241 -5.49 -1.73 23.39
N GLN A 242 -6.10 -2.79 23.95
CA GLN A 242 -6.27 -2.95 25.38
C GLN A 242 -4.91 -3.01 26.10
N ALA A 243 -3.96 -3.79 25.58
CA ALA A 243 -2.60 -3.88 26.12
C ALA A 243 -1.84 -2.55 26.00
N ALA A 244 -1.99 -1.82 24.88
CA ALA A 244 -1.35 -0.51 24.68
C ALA A 244 -1.88 0.55 25.64
N ARG A 245 -3.20 0.61 25.86
CA ARG A 245 -3.80 1.48 26.90
C ARG A 245 -3.36 1.07 28.31
N SER A 246 -3.45 -0.21 28.65
CA SER A 246 -3.07 -0.74 29.96
C SER A 246 -1.61 -0.49 30.34
N ARG A 247 -0.70 -0.54 29.35
CA ARG A 247 0.75 -0.33 29.53
C ARG A 247 1.18 1.13 29.37
N GLY A 248 0.26 2.05 29.10
CA GLY A 248 0.60 3.45 28.85
C GLY A 248 1.52 3.65 27.64
N ALA A 249 1.33 2.87 26.57
CA ALA A 249 2.08 3.00 25.33
C ALA A 249 1.71 4.28 24.58
N ASP A 250 2.68 4.89 23.91
CA ASP A 250 2.50 6.09 23.07
C ASP A 250 1.95 5.73 21.69
N VAL A 251 2.36 4.61 21.10
CA VAL A 251 1.97 4.20 19.75
C VAL A 251 1.64 2.72 19.67
N LEU A 252 0.54 2.39 19.01
CA LEU A 252 0.19 1.05 18.53
C LEU A 252 0.29 1.01 17.00
N ILE A 253 1.04 0.06 16.44
CA ILE A 253 1.06 -0.23 15.00
C ILE A 253 0.47 -1.61 14.75
N ALA A 254 -0.59 -1.69 13.96
CA ALA A 254 -1.17 -2.95 13.50
C ALA A 254 -0.73 -3.27 12.07
N ASP A 255 -0.27 -4.51 11.83
CA ASP A 255 -0.18 -5.10 10.49
C ASP A 255 -1.52 -5.74 10.10
N THR A 256 -1.75 -5.96 8.82
CA THR A 256 -2.98 -6.61 8.30
C THR A 256 -2.67 -7.58 7.17
N ALA A 257 -3.60 -8.50 6.89
CA ALA A 257 -3.61 -9.23 5.62
C ALA A 257 -3.51 -8.28 4.40
N GLY A 258 -2.93 -8.78 3.29
CA GLY A 258 -2.73 -8.03 2.04
C GLY A 258 -3.19 -8.77 0.78
N ARG A 259 -4.07 -9.77 0.92
CA ARG A 259 -4.56 -10.64 -0.16
C ARG A 259 -5.66 -9.97 -1.00
N LEU A 260 -5.29 -8.95 -1.78
CA LEU A 260 -6.26 -8.19 -2.58
C LEU A 260 -7.04 -9.06 -3.60
N HIS A 261 -6.47 -10.19 -4.04
CA HIS A 261 -7.10 -11.12 -4.97
C HIS A 261 -8.43 -11.71 -4.44
N THR A 262 -8.61 -11.74 -3.11
CA THR A 262 -9.86 -12.15 -2.44
C THR A 262 -10.62 -10.91 -1.95
N GLN A 263 -10.98 -10.02 -2.89
CA GLN A 263 -11.43 -8.65 -2.60
C GLN A 263 -12.51 -8.53 -1.53
N GLY A 264 -13.56 -9.36 -1.56
CA GLY A 264 -14.62 -9.31 -0.55
C GLY A 264 -14.11 -9.56 0.89
N GLY A 265 -13.54 -10.74 1.12
CA GLY A 265 -13.14 -11.17 2.47
C GLY A 265 -12.10 -10.26 3.15
N LEU A 266 -11.10 -9.77 2.40
CA LEU A 266 -10.12 -8.82 2.95
C LEU A 266 -10.78 -7.50 3.37
N MET A 267 -11.78 -7.05 2.63
CA MET A 267 -12.43 -5.76 2.86
C MET A 267 -13.46 -5.83 3.99
N ASP A 268 -14.18 -6.94 4.12
CA ASP A 268 -15.01 -7.25 5.29
C ASP A 268 -14.17 -7.39 6.57
N GLU A 269 -12.99 -8.01 6.48
CA GLU A 269 -12.02 -8.14 7.57
C GLU A 269 -11.52 -6.77 8.05
N LEU A 270 -11.04 -5.92 7.14
CA LEU A 270 -10.57 -4.57 7.49
C LEU A 270 -11.71 -3.69 8.01
N GLY A 271 -12.91 -3.78 7.43
CA GLY A 271 -14.12 -3.13 7.93
C GLY A 271 -14.56 -3.65 9.31
N LYS A 272 -14.28 -4.90 9.65
CA LYS A 272 -14.46 -5.46 11.01
C LYS A 272 -13.41 -4.88 11.96
N ILE A 273 -12.12 -4.85 11.60
CA ILE A 273 -11.03 -4.27 12.40
C ILE A 273 -11.36 -2.82 12.80
N ALA A 274 -11.73 -1.98 11.83
CA ALA A 274 -12.10 -0.58 12.08
C ALA A 274 -13.31 -0.44 13.04
N ARG A 275 -14.35 -1.26 12.87
CA ARG A 275 -15.51 -1.30 13.79
C ARG A 275 -15.16 -1.79 15.19
N VAL A 276 -14.15 -2.65 15.34
CA VAL A 276 -13.73 -3.21 16.62
C VAL A 276 -12.83 -2.23 17.39
N LEU A 277 -11.91 -1.54 16.71
CA LEU A 277 -11.14 -0.42 17.28
C LEU A 277 -12.08 0.65 17.87
N LYS A 278 -13.13 1.03 17.14
CA LYS A 278 -14.13 2.02 17.56
C LYS A 278 -14.98 1.66 18.77
N LYS A 279 -14.89 0.43 19.30
CA LYS A 279 -15.49 0.05 20.58
C LYS A 279 -14.66 0.50 21.79
N ILE A 280 -13.34 0.64 21.62
CA ILE A 280 -12.42 1.06 22.68
C ILE A 280 -12.15 2.57 22.56
N ASP A 281 -12.00 3.07 21.33
CA ASP A 281 -11.64 4.45 21.03
C ASP A 281 -12.37 4.93 19.77
N ALA A 282 -13.31 5.86 19.91
CA ALA A 282 -14.18 6.28 18.81
C ALA A 282 -13.41 6.90 17.61
N ASP A 283 -12.23 7.47 17.90
CA ASP A 283 -11.35 8.11 16.91
C ASP A 283 -10.29 7.15 16.33
N ALA A 284 -10.25 5.88 16.78
CA ALA A 284 -9.31 4.89 16.24
C ALA A 284 -9.85 4.19 14.97
N PRO A 285 -8.98 3.77 14.04
CA PRO A 285 -7.55 4.09 13.96
C PRO A 285 -7.31 5.58 13.66
N HIS A 286 -6.29 6.15 14.31
CA HIS A 286 -5.93 7.56 14.19
C HIS A 286 -5.20 7.86 12.85
N GLU A 287 -4.55 6.86 12.27
CA GLU A 287 -4.03 6.87 10.90
C GLU A 287 -4.30 5.50 10.25
N VAL A 288 -4.89 5.50 9.05
CA VAL A 288 -4.96 4.34 8.15
C VAL A 288 -3.87 4.51 7.10
N LEU A 289 -2.72 3.90 7.36
CA LEU A 289 -1.47 4.10 6.62
C LEU A 289 -1.33 3.03 5.53
N MET A 290 -1.54 3.42 4.27
CA MET A 290 -1.44 2.48 3.15
C MET A 290 -0.02 2.43 2.59
N VAL A 291 0.57 1.23 2.57
CA VAL A 291 1.89 0.98 1.99
C VAL A 291 1.75 0.54 0.53
N ILE A 292 2.44 1.26 -0.35
CA ILE A 292 2.40 1.17 -1.81
C ILE A 292 3.79 0.80 -2.33
N ASP A 293 3.83 -0.04 -3.35
CA ASP A 293 5.04 -0.38 -4.09
C ASP A 293 5.26 0.60 -5.27
N GLY A 294 6.30 1.42 -5.20
CA GLY A 294 6.68 2.41 -6.23
C GLY A 294 7.17 1.82 -7.56
N THR A 295 7.25 0.49 -7.69
CA THR A 295 7.46 -0.19 -8.98
C THR A 295 6.15 -0.50 -9.73
N THR A 296 5.00 -0.38 -9.08
CA THR A 296 3.71 -0.86 -9.64
C THR A 296 2.96 0.15 -10.51
N GLY A 297 3.39 1.41 -10.56
CA GLY A 297 2.82 2.43 -11.46
C GLY A 297 1.31 2.63 -11.26
N GLN A 298 0.55 2.78 -12.35
CA GLN A 298 -0.92 2.95 -12.30
C GLN A 298 -1.69 1.86 -11.51
N ASN A 299 -1.11 0.68 -11.28
CA ASN A 299 -1.72 -0.33 -10.40
C ASN A 299 -1.84 0.17 -8.94
N ALA A 300 -0.87 0.95 -8.45
CA ALA A 300 -0.95 1.60 -7.14
C ALA A 300 -2.17 2.52 -7.02
N VAL A 301 -2.44 3.30 -8.07
CA VAL A 301 -3.56 4.26 -8.12
C VAL A 301 -4.90 3.51 -7.98
N ASN A 302 -5.07 2.43 -8.74
CA ASN A 302 -6.26 1.57 -8.64
C ASN A 302 -6.42 0.92 -7.25
N GLN A 303 -5.33 0.51 -6.60
CA GLN A 303 -5.36 -0.04 -5.25
C GLN A 303 -5.78 1.02 -4.22
N VAL A 304 -5.20 2.23 -4.26
CA VAL A 304 -5.56 3.31 -3.33
C VAL A 304 -7.04 3.67 -3.45
N ARG A 305 -7.58 3.70 -4.67
CA ARG A 305 -9.02 3.91 -4.89
C ARG A 305 -9.89 2.88 -4.16
N GLN A 306 -9.54 1.59 -4.27
CA GLN A 306 -10.26 0.48 -3.63
C GLN A 306 -10.16 0.53 -2.10
N PHE A 307 -8.94 0.65 -1.54
CA PHE A 307 -8.77 0.71 -0.08
C PHE A 307 -9.42 1.98 0.52
N ARG A 308 -9.29 3.15 -0.14
CA ARG A 308 -9.88 4.40 0.35
C ARG A 308 -11.40 4.33 0.51
N GLN A 309 -12.10 3.69 -0.43
CA GLN A 309 -13.56 3.53 -0.39
C GLN A 309 -14.07 2.71 0.81
N ILE A 310 -13.20 1.89 1.42
CA ILE A 310 -13.61 0.83 2.36
C ILE A 310 -13.06 1.07 3.76
N VAL A 311 -11.77 1.42 3.88
CA VAL A 311 -11.11 1.65 5.18
C VAL A 311 -10.86 3.13 5.50
N GLY A 312 -11.06 4.03 4.54
CA GLY A 312 -10.79 5.46 4.73
C GLY A 312 -9.30 5.76 4.93
N VAL A 313 -8.45 5.31 4.00
CA VAL A 313 -7.00 5.60 3.97
C VAL A 313 -6.73 7.09 4.22
N THR A 314 -5.92 7.41 5.22
CA THR A 314 -5.62 8.79 5.64
C THR A 314 -4.21 9.25 5.27
N GLY A 315 -3.30 8.32 4.99
CA GLY A 315 -1.94 8.62 4.56
C GLY A 315 -1.27 7.45 3.85
N LEU A 316 -0.21 7.75 3.10
CA LEU A 316 0.49 6.81 2.22
C LEU A 316 1.97 6.65 2.62
N VAL A 317 2.51 5.46 2.36
CA VAL A 317 3.96 5.19 2.29
C VAL A 317 4.28 4.61 0.92
N VAL A 318 5.27 5.15 0.22
CA VAL A 318 5.70 4.64 -1.08
C VAL A 318 7.10 4.01 -0.95
N THR A 319 7.21 2.72 -1.22
CA THR A 319 8.45 1.93 -1.06
C THR A 319 9.13 1.65 -2.41
N LYS A 320 10.39 1.19 -2.37
CA LYS A 320 11.19 0.76 -3.53
C LYS A 320 11.45 1.86 -4.58
N LEU A 321 11.49 3.12 -4.13
CA LEU A 321 11.73 4.28 -5.01
C LEU A 321 13.19 4.41 -5.49
N ASP A 322 14.10 3.71 -4.82
CA ASP A 322 15.53 3.61 -5.15
C ASP A 322 15.82 2.71 -6.35
N GLY A 323 14.99 1.68 -6.59
CA GLY A 323 15.16 0.74 -7.71
C GLY A 323 14.28 1.02 -8.93
N THR A 324 13.38 2.01 -8.89
CA THR A 324 12.27 2.13 -9.85
C THR A 324 12.53 3.12 -10.99
N ALA A 325 12.12 2.75 -12.20
CA ALA A 325 11.95 3.70 -13.32
C ALA A 325 10.64 4.51 -13.20
N LYS A 326 9.71 4.06 -12.34
CA LYS A 326 8.30 4.48 -12.28
C LYS A 326 8.00 5.42 -11.11
N GLY A 327 9.00 6.23 -10.72
CA GLY A 327 8.91 7.14 -9.57
C GLY A 327 7.83 8.22 -9.71
N GLY A 328 7.34 8.47 -10.93
CA GLY A 328 6.28 9.43 -11.23
C GLY A 328 4.92 9.09 -10.61
N VAL A 329 4.68 7.84 -10.19
CA VAL A 329 3.41 7.40 -9.58
C VAL A 329 2.97 8.27 -8.40
N ILE A 330 3.92 8.91 -7.70
CA ILE A 330 3.67 9.86 -6.62
C ILE A 330 2.86 11.10 -7.08
N PHE A 331 3.08 11.60 -8.30
CA PHE A 331 2.30 12.71 -8.86
C PHE A 331 0.87 12.31 -9.21
N ALA A 332 0.67 11.12 -9.78
CA ALA A 332 -0.67 10.57 -10.05
C ALA A 332 -1.47 10.39 -8.75
N LEU A 333 -0.84 9.84 -7.70
CA LEU A 333 -1.44 9.68 -6.37
C LEU A 333 -1.77 11.03 -5.71
N ALA A 334 -0.88 12.03 -5.85
CA ALA A 334 -1.11 13.38 -5.34
C ALA A 334 -2.33 14.03 -6.01
N ARG A 335 -2.39 13.98 -7.35
CA ARG A 335 -3.46 14.52 -8.20
C ARG A 335 -4.82 13.90 -7.89
N GLU A 336 -4.95 12.57 -7.97
CA GLU A 336 -6.25 11.93 -7.86
C GLU A 336 -6.80 11.97 -6.43
N PHE A 337 -5.94 11.77 -5.42
CA PHE A 337 -6.40 11.52 -4.07
C PHE A 337 -6.19 12.67 -3.08
N GLY A 338 -5.19 13.53 -3.29
CA GLY A 338 -4.81 14.56 -2.31
C GLY A 338 -4.41 14.00 -0.93
N LEU A 339 -4.08 12.70 -0.86
CA LEU A 339 -3.72 12.03 0.39
C LEU A 339 -2.27 12.35 0.79
N PRO A 340 -2.00 12.68 2.05
CA PRO A 340 -0.64 12.82 2.58
C PRO A 340 0.26 11.63 2.24
N ILE A 341 1.42 11.87 1.62
CA ILE A 341 2.51 10.90 1.69
C ILE A 341 3.27 11.21 2.98
N ARG A 342 3.28 10.25 3.91
CA ARG A 342 3.94 10.40 5.21
C ARG A 342 5.41 10.05 5.13
N PHE A 343 5.72 8.96 4.41
CA PHE A 343 7.06 8.38 4.36
C PHE A 343 7.39 7.82 2.97
N VAL A 344 8.69 7.78 2.65
CA VAL A 344 9.25 7.13 1.47
C VAL A 344 10.29 6.10 1.87
N GLY A 345 10.21 4.91 1.27
CA GLY A 345 11.15 3.81 1.45
C GLY A 345 12.15 3.76 0.30
N LEU A 346 13.41 4.08 0.60
CA LEU A 346 14.51 4.24 -0.36
C LEU A 346 15.51 3.08 -0.32
N GLY A 347 15.08 1.90 0.14
CA GLY A 347 15.90 0.69 0.22
C GLY A 347 15.57 -0.18 1.43
N GLU A 348 16.43 -1.15 1.72
CA GLU A 348 16.16 -2.23 2.67
C GLU A 348 16.54 -1.90 4.12
N THR A 349 17.54 -1.05 4.40
CA THR A 349 18.06 -0.84 5.76
C THR A 349 17.02 -0.24 6.70
N ALA A 350 17.15 -0.46 8.01
CA ALA A 350 16.24 0.12 9.01
C ALA A 350 16.11 1.65 8.89
N THR A 351 17.16 2.34 8.43
CA THR A 351 17.19 3.81 8.27
C THR A 351 16.68 4.31 6.91
N ASP A 352 16.34 3.42 5.98
CA ASP A 352 15.94 3.79 4.61
C ASP A 352 14.47 4.26 4.50
N LEU A 353 13.73 4.30 5.61
CA LEU A 353 12.41 4.95 5.68
C LEU A 353 12.59 6.42 6.11
N ARG A 354 12.35 7.35 5.19
CA ARG A 354 12.41 8.80 5.45
C ARG A 354 11.01 9.39 5.51
N THR A 355 10.84 10.49 6.25
CA THR A 355 9.67 11.37 6.09
C THR A 355 9.68 11.92 4.66
N PHE A 356 8.50 12.07 4.05
CA PHE A 356 8.40 12.67 2.72
C PHE A 356 8.58 14.19 2.78
N ASP A 357 9.16 14.72 1.70
CA ASP A 357 9.60 16.10 1.49
C ASP A 357 9.50 16.31 -0.03
N ALA A 358 8.76 17.31 -0.50
CA ALA A 358 8.55 17.51 -1.92
C ALA A 358 9.77 18.15 -2.60
N GLU A 359 10.46 19.06 -1.92
CA GLU A 359 11.61 19.82 -2.41
C GLU A 359 12.67 18.88 -2.98
N VAL A 360 13.16 17.97 -2.13
CA VAL A 360 14.29 17.11 -2.49
C VAL A 360 13.88 15.75 -3.07
N PHE A 361 12.60 15.38 -3.00
CA PHE A 361 12.07 14.36 -3.92
C PHE A 361 12.17 14.86 -5.37
N VAL A 362 11.67 16.07 -5.68
CA VAL A 362 11.76 16.63 -7.04
C VAL A 362 13.22 16.86 -7.45
N ASP A 363 14.08 17.39 -6.59
CA ASP A 363 15.51 17.52 -6.90
C ASP A 363 16.18 16.18 -7.24
N GLY A 364 15.77 15.09 -6.58
CA GLY A 364 16.25 13.74 -6.85
C GLY A 364 15.75 13.16 -8.18
N LEU A 365 14.76 13.79 -8.84
CA LEU A 365 14.26 13.40 -10.15
C LEU A 365 14.77 14.27 -11.30
N LEU A 366 15.37 15.44 -11.01
CA LEU A 366 15.83 16.40 -12.01
C LEU A 366 17.37 16.35 -12.21
N PRO A 367 17.89 16.82 -13.36
CA PRO A 367 19.33 16.87 -13.60
C PRO A 367 20.07 17.73 -12.57
N ALA A 368 21.19 17.23 -12.06
CA ALA A 368 21.95 17.85 -10.96
C ALA A 368 22.51 19.26 -11.27
N ASN A 369 22.53 19.67 -12.54
CA ASN A 369 23.03 20.97 -13.01
C ASN A 369 22.18 22.18 -12.55
N LEU A 370 21.14 21.95 -11.75
CA LEU A 370 20.39 22.99 -11.01
C LEU A 370 21.10 23.44 -9.71
N GLY A 371 22.20 22.79 -9.30
CA GLY A 371 22.73 22.87 -7.93
C GLY A 371 23.98 23.73 -7.68
N SER A 372 24.54 24.41 -8.69
CA SER A 372 25.84 25.11 -8.57
C SER A 372 25.78 26.64 -8.43
N ASP A 373 24.60 27.24 -8.28
CA ASP A 373 24.48 28.62 -7.76
C ASP A 373 24.48 28.60 -6.23
N ARG A 374 25.64 28.22 -5.65
CA ARG A 374 26.07 28.77 -4.37
C ARG A 374 27.10 29.84 -4.70
N GLY A 375 26.78 31.10 -4.40
CA GLY A 375 27.73 32.20 -4.63
C GLY A 375 29.04 31.94 -3.90
N HIS A 376 30.15 32.04 -4.64
CA HIS A 376 31.46 32.26 -4.06
C HIS A 376 31.64 33.78 -3.87
N ASP A 377 31.37 34.23 -2.65
CA ASP A 377 32.18 35.27 -2.00
C ASP A 377 33.36 34.57 -1.28
#